data_AF-A0A652L7Z6-F1
#
_entry.id   AF-A0A652L7Z6-F1
#
_cell.length_a   1.000
_cell.length_b   1.000
_cell.length_c   1.000
_cell.angle_alpha   90.00
_cell.angle_beta   90.00
_cell.angle_gamma   90.00
#
_symmetry.space_group_name_H-M   'P 1'
#
loop_
_entity.id
_entity.type
_entity.pdbx_description
1 polymer ?
#
loop_
_entity_poly.entity_id
_entity_poly.type
_entity_poly.pdbx_seq_one_letter_code
_entity_poly.pdbx_strand_id
1 'polypeptide(L)'
;MDREAGALCAADMRRHAAEFVERAAGRARLPLDYTVASLRLVDRLIDGLRQGGSRRADVEGPLLGLGAYVGEVLVRQAGAVWVDLPPRHLLRKVFRHPVGVRLPDGRVWNPLGRTVNRFELGPQESLQTYFLTVHGRRSPRARRAAPRVAPDSVPTSTR
;
A
#
# COMPACT_ATOMS: atom_id res chain seq x y z
N MET A 1 25.83 7.99 15.06
CA MET A 1 24.41 8.24 14.69
C MET A 1 24.30 7.87 13.22
N ASP A 2 24.32 6.56 13.00
CA ASP A 2 24.67 5.94 11.73
C ASP A 2 23.47 5.99 10.79
N ARG A 3 23.58 6.85 9.77
CA ARG A 3 22.80 6.66 8.54
C ARG A 3 23.37 5.41 7.87
N GLU A 4 22.66 4.29 7.97
CA GLU A 4 22.86 3.16 7.07
C GLU A 4 22.58 3.67 5.64
N ALA A 5 23.65 4.06 4.93
CA ALA A 5 23.63 4.70 3.61
C ALA A 5 23.18 3.77 2.46
N GLY A 6 22.30 2.80 2.74
CA GLY A 6 21.75 1.86 1.76
C GLY A 6 20.42 1.21 2.17
N ALA A 7 19.82 1.63 3.29
CA ALA A 7 18.53 1.11 3.72
C ALA A 7 17.40 1.90 3.04
N LEU A 8 16.53 1.21 2.28
CA LEU A 8 15.26 1.78 1.82
C LEU A 8 14.52 2.40 3.01
N CYS A 9 14.13 3.66 2.91
CA CYS A 9 13.34 4.32 3.95
C CYS A 9 11.98 4.81 3.42
N ALA A 10 11.05 5.02 4.33
CA ALA A 10 9.69 5.42 4.05
C ALA A 10 9.60 6.71 3.21
N ALA A 11 10.52 7.66 3.45
CA ALA A 11 10.55 8.94 2.76
C ALA A 11 10.85 8.81 1.26
N ASP A 12 11.62 7.79 0.87
CA ASP A 12 12.04 7.59 -0.53
C ASP A 12 10.98 6.88 -1.38
N MET A 13 10.00 6.22 -0.75
CA MET A 13 9.08 5.32 -1.45
C MET A 13 8.22 6.04 -2.48
N ARG A 14 7.81 7.28 -2.18
CA ARG A 14 7.07 8.11 -3.12
C ARG A 14 7.89 8.40 -4.39
N ARG A 15 9.19 8.65 -4.23
CA ARG A 15 10.10 8.90 -5.36
C ARG A 15 10.26 7.64 -6.21
N HIS A 16 10.50 6.49 -5.58
CA HIS A 16 10.61 5.22 -6.31
C HIS A 16 9.35 4.87 -7.09
N ALA A 17 8.16 5.13 -6.53
CA ALA A 17 6.90 4.94 -7.22
C ALA A 17 6.78 5.86 -8.46
N ALA A 18 7.12 7.15 -8.32
CA ALA A 18 7.08 8.11 -9.42
C ALA A 18 8.05 7.72 -10.55
N GLU A 19 9.31 7.42 -10.22
CA GLU A 19 10.32 6.96 -11.19
C GLU A 19 9.93 5.65 -11.89
N PHE A 20 9.19 4.78 -11.20
CA PHE A 20 8.63 3.58 -11.81
C PHE A 20 7.53 3.91 -12.82
N VAL A 21 6.57 4.76 -12.44
CA VAL A 21 5.47 5.18 -13.31
C VAL A 21 5.98 5.90 -14.56
N GLU A 22 6.95 6.80 -14.42
CA GLU A 22 7.56 7.50 -15.56
C GLU A 22 8.19 6.52 -16.55
N ARG A 23 8.97 5.55 -16.06
CA ARG A 23 9.58 4.51 -16.91
C ARG A 23 8.53 3.61 -17.57
N ALA A 24 7.47 3.25 -16.85
CA ALA A 24 6.39 2.41 -17.36
C ALA A 24 5.54 3.15 -18.41
N ALA A 25 5.26 4.43 -18.20
CA ALA A 25 4.55 5.29 -19.14
C ALA A 25 5.35 5.47 -20.44
N GLY A 26 6.66 5.68 -20.34
CA GLY A 26 7.55 5.85 -21.49
C GLY A 26 7.72 4.60 -22.34
N ARG A 27 7.73 3.40 -21.73
CA ARG A 27 7.96 2.14 -22.46
C ARG A 27 6.69 1.46 -22.99
N ALA A 28 5.59 1.54 -22.24
CA ALA A 28 4.42 0.70 -22.49
C ALA A 28 3.07 1.45 -22.40
N ARG A 29 3.08 2.77 -22.20
CA ARG A 29 1.87 3.63 -22.06
C ARG A 29 0.84 3.05 -21.09
N LEU A 30 1.31 2.44 -20.01
CA LEU A 30 0.46 1.78 -19.03
C LEU A 30 -0.25 2.82 -18.15
N PRO A 31 -1.58 2.73 -17.97
CA PRO A 31 -2.33 3.65 -17.11
C PRO A 31 -2.12 3.30 -15.63
N LEU A 32 -0.97 3.71 -15.10
CA LEU A 32 -0.63 3.62 -13.67
C LEU A 32 -1.00 4.91 -12.97
N ASP A 33 -2.30 5.09 -12.74
CA ASP A 33 -2.96 6.31 -12.27
C ASP A 33 -3.15 6.38 -10.74
N TYR A 34 -2.52 5.48 -9.99
CA TYR A 34 -2.64 5.30 -8.55
C TYR A 34 -4.07 4.98 -8.05
N THR A 35 -4.92 4.41 -8.91
CA THR A 35 -6.26 3.93 -8.51
C THR A 35 -6.22 2.48 -8.02
N VAL A 36 -7.25 2.05 -7.31
CA VAL A 36 -7.43 0.63 -6.94
C VAL A 36 -7.58 -0.27 -8.18
N ALA A 37 -8.18 0.25 -9.26
CA ALA A 37 -8.34 -0.48 -10.51
C ALA A 37 -6.99 -0.82 -11.16
N SER A 38 -6.03 0.11 -11.08
CA SER A 38 -4.67 -0.09 -11.61
C SER A 38 -3.91 -1.26 -10.95
N LEU A 39 -4.31 -1.71 -9.75
CA LEU A 39 -3.68 -2.87 -9.11
C LEU A 39 -3.84 -4.16 -9.91
N ARG A 40 -4.92 -4.29 -10.71
CA ARG A 40 -5.06 -5.41 -11.67
C ARG A 40 -3.99 -5.40 -12.76
N LEU A 41 -3.54 -4.20 -13.15
CA LEU A 41 -2.47 -4.06 -14.11
C LEU A 41 -1.12 -4.42 -13.49
N VAL A 42 -0.89 -4.02 -12.23
CA VAL A 42 0.28 -4.45 -11.45
C VAL A 42 0.35 -5.97 -11.34
N ASP A 43 -0.77 -6.64 -10.99
CA ASP A 43 -0.84 -8.11 -10.96
C ASP A 43 -0.45 -8.73 -12.32
N ARG A 44 -0.95 -8.18 -13.43
CA ARG A 44 -0.60 -8.63 -14.80
C ARG A 44 0.86 -8.40 -15.16
N LEU A 45 1.45 -7.28 -14.74
CA LEU A 45 2.87 -7.00 -14.97
C LEU A 45 3.75 -8.02 -14.25
N ILE A 46 3.38 -8.38 -13.02
CA ILE A 46 4.10 -9.40 -12.24
C ILE A 46 3.96 -10.78 -12.91
N ASP A 47 2.77 -11.12 -13.41
CA ASP A 47 2.57 -12.36 -14.17
C ASP A 47 3.45 -12.39 -15.43
N GLY A 48 3.56 -11.27 -16.15
CA GLY A 48 4.46 -11.15 -17.30
C GLY A 48 5.93 -11.39 -16.95
N LEU A 49 6.43 -10.79 -15.85
CA LEU A 49 7.79 -11.04 -15.36
C LEU A 49 8.02 -12.51 -15.00
N ARG A 50 7.02 -13.17 -14.40
CA ARG A 50 7.05 -14.59 -14.04
C ARG A 50 7.11 -15.49 -15.27
N GLN A 51 6.23 -15.23 -16.24
CA GLN A 51 6.12 -16.00 -17.47
C GLN A 51 7.37 -15.86 -18.36
N GLY A 52 8.04 -14.71 -18.29
CA GLY A 52 9.33 -14.48 -18.94
C GLY A 52 10.50 -15.28 -18.35
N GLY A 53 10.28 -16.13 -17.34
CA GLY A 53 11.31 -16.99 -16.75
C GLY A 53 12.40 -16.23 -15.99
N SER A 54 12.18 -14.94 -15.70
CA SER A 54 13.15 -14.13 -14.98
C SER A 54 13.35 -14.66 -13.57
N ARG A 55 14.61 -14.68 -13.08
CA ARG A 55 14.86 -15.02 -11.68
C ARG A 55 14.60 -13.79 -10.82
N ARG A 56 14.26 -14.00 -9.55
CA ARG A 56 14.01 -12.93 -8.58
C ARG A 56 15.09 -11.83 -8.59
N ALA A 57 16.36 -12.22 -8.66
CA ALA A 57 17.50 -11.30 -8.69
C ALA A 57 17.48 -10.37 -9.91
N ASP A 58 17.02 -10.87 -11.06
CA ASP A 58 17.02 -10.12 -12.33
C ASP A 58 15.88 -9.07 -12.36
N VAL A 59 14.89 -9.20 -11.46
CA VAL A 59 13.69 -8.34 -11.41
C VAL A 59 13.54 -7.57 -10.10
N GLU A 60 14.59 -7.49 -9.27
CA GLU A 60 14.53 -6.82 -7.97
C GLU A 60 14.13 -5.33 -8.08
N GLY A 61 14.74 -4.59 -9.02
CA GLY A 61 14.41 -3.20 -9.30
C GLY A 61 12.96 -2.98 -9.75
N PRO A 62 12.47 -3.73 -10.76
CA PRO A 62 11.06 -3.73 -11.13
C PRO A 62 10.10 -4.06 -9.97
N LEU A 63 10.40 -5.08 -9.15
CA LEU A 63 9.57 -5.45 -8.00
C LEU A 63 9.55 -4.37 -6.92
N LEU A 64 10.68 -3.68 -6.69
CA LEU A 64 10.74 -2.51 -5.81
C LEU A 64 9.82 -1.39 -6.32
N GLY A 65 9.90 -1.05 -7.61
CA GLY A 65 9.06 -0.02 -8.22
C GLY A 65 7.56 -0.35 -8.17
N LEU A 66 7.20 -1.60 -8.48
CA LEU A 66 5.82 -2.10 -8.38
C LEU A 66 5.33 -2.05 -6.92
N GLY A 67 6.14 -2.48 -5.96
CA GLY A 67 5.81 -2.45 -4.53
C GLY A 67 5.65 -1.02 -3.99
N ALA A 68 6.51 -0.09 -4.41
CA ALA A 68 6.39 1.32 -4.08
C ALA A 68 5.10 1.91 -4.65
N TYR A 69 4.76 1.58 -5.91
CA TYR A 69 3.49 2.00 -6.52
C TYR A 69 2.27 1.48 -5.74
N VAL A 70 2.26 0.20 -5.36
CA VAL A 70 1.18 -0.39 -4.55
C VAL A 70 1.02 0.34 -3.22
N GLY A 71 2.14 0.67 -2.56
CA GLY A 71 2.11 1.45 -1.33
C GLY A 71 1.55 2.87 -1.53
N GLU A 72 1.86 3.54 -2.64
CA GLU A 72 1.25 4.83 -2.98
C GLU A 72 -0.25 4.73 -3.26
N VAL A 73 -0.73 3.63 -3.85
CA VAL A 73 -2.18 3.37 -3.97
C VAL A 73 -2.80 3.28 -2.58
N LEU A 74 -2.17 2.57 -1.63
CA LEU A 74 -2.65 2.47 -0.24
C LEU A 74 -2.66 3.84 0.46
N VAL A 75 -1.60 4.65 0.29
CA VAL A 75 -1.53 6.01 0.85
C VAL A 75 -2.69 6.87 0.36
N ARG A 76 -2.92 6.88 -0.96
CA ARG A 76 -3.92 7.78 -1.59
C ARG A 76 -5.35 7.29 -1.43
N GLN A 77 -5.60 6.00 -1.61
CA GLN A 77 -6.96 5.44 -1.65
C GLN A 77 -7.48 5.02 -0.27
N ALA A 78 -6.59 4.89 0.71
CA ALA A 78 -6.97 4.41 2.04
C ALA A 78 -6.47 5.27 3.21
N GLY A 79 -5.82 6.40 2.93
CA GLY A 79 -5.25 7.26 3.96
C GLY A 79 -4.12 6.58 4.73
N ALA A 80 -3.44 5.62 4.11
CA ALA A 80 -2.26 5.01 4.70
C ALA A 80 -1.11 6.02 4.77
N VAL A 81 -0.11 5.75 5.61
CA VAL A 81 1.14 6.51 5.65
C VAL A 81 2.32 5.56 5.58
N TRP A 82 3.35 5.90 4.80
CA TRP A 82 4.61 5.17 4.83
C TRP A 82 5.26 5.28 6.20
N VAL A 83 5.83 4.18 6.67
CA VAL A 83 6.52 4.09 7.96
C VAL A 83 7.76 3.21 7.83
N ASP A 84 8.82 3.60 8.53
CA ASP A 84 9.98 2.75 8.73
C ASP A 84 9.65 1.67 9.76
N LEU A 85 9.94 0.43 9.41
CA LEU A 85 9.72 -0.72 10.28
C LEU A 85 10.96 -0.91 11.18
N PRO A 86 10.80 -0.83 12.52
CA PRO A 86 11.93 -1.06 13.41
C PRO A 86 12.45 -2.49 13.25
N PRO A 87 13.75 -2.75 13.52
CA PRO A 87 14.38 -4.08 13.34
C PRO A 87 13.62 -5.24 14.02
N ARG A 88 12.97 -4.95 15.14
CA ARG A 88 12.17 -5.92 15.93
C ARG A 88 10.79 -6.22 15.35
N HIS A 89 10.31 -5.46 14.36
CA HIS A 89 8.96 -5.62 13.81
C HIS A 89 8.83 -6.92 13.02
N LEU A 90 7.78 -7.71 13.28
CA LEU A 90 7.58 -9.03 12.67
C LEU A 90 7.56 -8.96 11.13
N LEU A 91 6.91 -7.94 10.55
CA LEU A 91 6.86 -7.76 9.11
C LEU A 91 8.23 -7.57 8.46
N ARG A 92 9.20 -6.96 9.14
CA ARG A 92 10.56 -6.82 8.62
C ARG A 92 11.28 -8.16 8.60
N LYS A 93 10.99 -9.05 9.56
CA LYS A 93 11.52 -10.42 9.58
C LYS A 93 10.91 -11.29 8.48
N VAL A 94 9.59 -11.21 8.30
CA VAL A 94 8.85 -12.06 7.35
C VAL A 94 9.13 -11.64 5.91
N PHE A 95 9.11 -10.34 5.62
CA PHE A 95 9.18 -9.83 4.25
C PHE A 95 10.54 -9.23 3.88
N ARG A 96 11.48 -9.16 4.82
CA ARG A 96 12.87 -8.67 4.63
C ARG A 96 13.00 -7.25 4.07
N HIS A 97 11.93 -6.45 4.10
CA HIS A 97 11.98 -5.04 3.74
C HIS A 97 11.80 -4.14 4.99
N PRO A 98 12.60 -3.07 5.13
CA PRO A 98 12.58 -2.17 6.29
C PRO A 98 11.45 -1.13 6.27
N VAL A 99 10.58 -1.15 5.26
CA VAL A 99 9.49 -0.17 5.08
C VAL A 99 8.13 -0.84 4.99
N GLY A 100 7.09 -0.11 5.39
CA GLY A 100 5.70 -0.53 5.25
C GLY A 100 4.75 0.67 5.18
N VAL A 101 3.46 0.39 5.05
CA VAL A 101 2.40 1.41 5.14
C VAL A 101 1.51 1.10 6.34
N ARG A 102 1.18 2.13 7.12
CA ARG A 102 0.27 2.05 8.27
C ARG A 102 -1.07 2.65 7.90
N LEU A 103 -2.13 1.87 8.05
CA LEU A 103 -3.50 2.33 7.83
C LEU A 103 -3.99 3.20 9.00
N PRO A 104 -5.07 3.99 8.79
CA PRO A 104 -5.70 4.78 9.86
C PRO A 104 -6.15 3.96 11.07
N ASP A 105 -6.44 2.67 10.88
CA ASP A 105 -6.82 1.75 11.96
C ASP A 105 -5.61 1.21 12.77
N GLY A 106 -4.39 1.62 12.41
CA GLY A 106 -3.14 1.22 13.07
C GLY A 106 -2.49 -0.03 12.50
N ARG A 107 -3.15 -0.79 11.62
CA ARG A 107 -2.56 -1.99 11.00
C ARG A 107 -1.45 -1.59 10.05
N VAL A 108 -0.33 -2.32 10.11
CA VAL A 108 0.84 -2.12 9.26
C VAL A 108 0.90 -3.20 8.19
N TRP A 109 1.27 -2.80 6.97
CA TRP A 109 1.34 -3.66 5.80
C TRP A 109 2.68 -3.46 5.08
N ASN A 110 3.18 -4.49 4.40
CA ASN A 110 4.43 -4.42 3.64
C ASN A 110 4.15 -4.62 2.13
N PRO A 111 3.93 -3.54 1.37
CA PRO A 111 3.58 -3.64 -0.04
C PRO A 111 4.73 -4.17 -0.91
N LEU A 112 5.99 -3.93 -0.52
CA LEU A 112 7.17 -4.48 -1.21
C LEU A 112 7.20 -6.01 -1.05
N GLY A 113 7.11 -6.48 0.18
CA GLY A 113 7.05 -7.91 0.50
C GLY A 113 5.89 -8.62 -0.18
N ARG A 114 4.70 -7.99 -0.19
CA ARG A 114 3.53 -8.56 -0.86
C ARG A 114 3.71 -8.68 -2.36
N THR A 115 4.40 -7.72 -2.98
CA THR A 115 4.73 -7.74 -4.41
C THR A 115 5.72 -8.86 -4.74
N VAL A 116 6.74 -9.06 -3.88
CA VAL A 116 7.67 -10.19 -4.01
C VAL A 116 6.94 -11.52 -3.87
N ASN A 117 6.08 -11.67 -2.86
CA ASN A 117 5.26 -12.88 -2.70
C ASN A 117 4.38 -13.16 -3.93
N ARG A 118 3.79 -12.12 -4.53
CA ARG A 118 2.99 -12.26 -5.76
C ARG A 118 3.80 -12.80 -6.94
N PHE A 119 5.07 -12.43 -7.01
CA PHE A 119 6.01 -12.93 -8.01
C PHE A 119 6.47 -14.37 -7.70
N GLU A 120 6.77 -14.69 -6.45
CA GLU A 120 7.31 -16.00 -6.08
C GLU A 120 6.23 -17.09 -5.96
N LEU A 121 5.11 -16.77 -5.29
CA LEU A 121 4.05 -17.71 -4.94
C LEU A 121 2.89 -17.70 -5.96
N GLY A 122 2.80 -16.67 -6.81
CA GLY A 122 1.85 -16.62 -7.92
C GLY A 122 0.48 -15.99 -7.59
N PRO A 123 -0.55 -16.26 -8.42
CA PRO A 123 -1.81 -15.49 -8.48
C PRO A 123 -2.62 -15.39 -7.19
N GLN A 124 -2.46 -16.34 -6.27
CA GLN A 124 -3.15 -16.35 -4.98
C GLN A 124 -2.78 -15.14 -4.11
N GLU A 125 -1.62 -14.53 -4.37
CA GLU A 125 -1.13 -13.37 -3.64
C GLU A 125 -1.59 -12.03 -4.28
N SER A 126 -2.68 -12.02 -5.08
CA SER A 126 -3.17 -10.84 -5.80
C SER A 126 -3.22 -9.59 -4.92
N LEU A 127 -2.62 -8.52 -5.43
CA LEU A 127 -2.51 -7.23 -4.75
C LEU A 127 -3.88 -6.53 -4.68
N GLN A 128 -4.70 -6.66 -5.71
CA GLN A 128 -6.05 -6.12 -5.70
C GLN A 128 -6.94 -6.82 -4.67
N THR A 129 -6.98 -8.16 -4.70
CA THR A 129 -7.79 -8.93 -3.74
C THR A 129 -7.36 -8.60 -2.31
N TYR A 130 -6.06 -8.51 -2.08
CA TYR A 130 -5.51 -8.11 -0.80
C TYR A 130 -5.98 -6.72 -0.36
N PHE A 131 -5.91 -5.71 -1.24
CA PHE A 131 -6.42 -4.37 -0.95
C PHE A 131 -7.89 -4.42 -0.51
N LEU A 132 -8.74 -5.16 -1.26
CA LEU A 132 -10.17 -5.26 -0.99
C LEU A 132 -10.47 -5.98 0.32
N THR A 133 -9.77 -7.07 0.64
CA THR A 133 -9.94 -7.78 1.92
C THR A 133 -9.55 -6.93 3.11
N VAL A 134 -8.48 -6.13 2.97
CA VAL A 134 -7.96 -5.29 4.05
C VAL A 134 -8.81 -4.04 4.28
N HIS A 135 -9.29 -3.41 3.20
CA HIS A 135 -10.05 -2.15 3.24
C HIS A 135 -11.56 -2.33 3.32
N GLY A 136 -12.10 -3.46 2.86
CA GLY A 136 -13.53 -3.77 2.93
C GLY A 136 -14.06 -3.85 4.37
N ARG A 137 -13.18 -4.11 5.34
CA ARG A 137 -13.49 -4.01 6.77
C ARG A 137 -13.31 -2.56 7.24
N ARG A 138 -14.20 -1.66 6.82
CA ARG A 138 -14.34 -0.34 7.45
C ARG A 138 -14.53 -0.56 8.96
N SER A 139 -13.57 -0.09 9.76
CA SER A 139 -13.66 -0.09 11.22
C SER A 139 -14.94 0.64 11.65
N PRO A 140 -15.81 0.06 12.48
CA PRO A 140 -17.05 0.70 12.96
C PRO A 140 -16.82 2.00 13.74
N ARG A 141 -15.57 2.31 14.13
CA ARG A 141 -15.24 3.46 14.98
C ARG A 141 -15.39 4.83 14.32
N ALA A 142 -15.47 4.92 12.99
CA ALA A 142 -15.68 6.20 12.31
C ALA A 142 -17.13 6.73 12.38
N ARG A 143 -18.11 5.94 12.85
CA ARG A 143 -19.52 6.39 13.01
C ARG A 143 -19.83 7.05 14.35
N ARG A 144 -18.87 7.18 15.27
CA ARG A 144 -19.13 7.67 16.63
C ARG A 144 -18.42 9.01 16.90
N ALA A 145 -18.63 9.95 16.00
CA ALA A 145 -18.36 11.38 16.23
C ALA A 145 -19.38 12.21 15.44
N ALA A 146 -20.66 12.03 15.76
CA ALA A 146 -21.67 13.05 15.48
C ALA A 146 -21.91 13.78 16.81
N PRO A 147 -21.77 15.11 16.87
CA PRO A 147 -22.15 15.85 18.06
C PRO A 147 -23.66 15.68 18.25
N ARG A 148 -24.03 15.14 19.41
CA ARG A 148 -25.42 15.05 19.85
C ARG A 148 -25.89 16.46 20.17
N VAL A 149 -26.47 17.15 19.19
CA VAL A 149 -27.24 18.39 19.43
C VAL A 149 -28.43 17.98 20.29
N ALA A 150 -28.47 18.50 21.52
CA ALA A 150 -29.60 18.34 22.41
C ALA A 150 -30.80 19.11 21.83
N PRO A 151 -32.03 18.56 21.85
CA PRO A 151 -33.20 19.35 21.54
C PRO A 151 -33.44 20.35 22.68
N ASP A 152 -33.41 21.64 22.35
CA ASP A 152 -33.88 22.69 23.23
C ASP A 152 -35.32 22.43 23.65
N SER A 153 -35.57 22.64 24.93
CA SER A 153 -36.82 22.34 25.60
C SER A 153 -37.88 23.35 25.20
N VAL A 154 -39.06 22.86 24.80
CA VAL A 154 -40.27 23.67 24.60
C VAL A 154 -40.74 24.17 25.98
N PRO A 155 -40.92 25.48 26.20
CA PRO A 155 -41.61 25.94 27.40
C PRO A 155 -43.12 25.79 27.21
N THR A 156 -43.71 24.94 28.05
CA THR A 156 -45.15 24.89 28.30
C THR A 156 -45.57 26.20 28.94
N SER A 157 -46.30 27.05 28.21
CA SER A 157 -46.94 28.22 28.79
C SER A 157 -48.38 27.88 29.14
N THR A 158 -48.62 27.73 30.44
CA THR A 158 -49.92 27.75 31.08
C THR A 158 -50.55 29.14 30.93
N ARG A 159 -51.76 29.22 30.36
CA ARG A 159 -52.85 30.07 30.84
C ARG A 159 -54.15 29.76 30.10
#